data_AF-A0A0R2D563-F1
#
_entry.id   AF-A0A0R2D563-F1
#
_cell.length_a   1.000
_cell.length_b   1.000
_cell.length_c   1.000
_cell.angle_alpha   90.00
_cell.angle_beta   90.00
_cell.angle_gamma   90.00
#
_symmetry.space_group_name_H-M   'P 1'
#
loop_
_entity.id
_entity.type
_entity.pdbx_description
1 polymer ?
#
loop_
_entity_poly.entity_id
_entity_poly.type
_entity_poly.pdbx_seq_one_letter_code
_entity_poly.pdbx_strand_id
1 'polypeptide(L)' 'MLDMRRITLKAARINAGFSQNEAANELSKYFGIKVSRQRISFYEKHPEETPIGWGDAFAKLYEWPRDGINFAPESTLSY' A
#
# COMPACT_ATOMS: atom_id res chain seq x y z
N MET A 1 -9.97 -22.51 -5.07
CA MET A 1 -9.35 -21.27 -5.59
C MET A 1 -8.29 -20.89 -4.57
N LEU A 2 -7.00 -20.89 -4.92
CA LEU A 2 -5.93 -20.72 -3.92
C LEU A 2 -5.99 -19.31 -3.32
N ASP A 3 -6.19 -19.23 -2.01
CA ASP A 3 -6.08 -18.02 -1.22
C ASP A 3 -4.59 -17.66 -1.12
N MET A 4 -4.09 -16.97 -2.14
CA MET A 4 -2.72 -16.46 -2.13
C MET A 4 -2.69 -15.35 -1.07
N ARG A 5 -2.22 -15.69 0.15
CA ARG A 5 -2.24 -14.83 1.33
C ARG A 5 -1.74 -13.42 0.99
N ARG A 6 -2.67 -12.49 0.81
CA ARG A 6 -2.36 -11.07 0.58
C ARG A 6 -1.71 -10.49 1.83
N ILE A 7 -0.71 -9.65 1.65
CA ILE A 7 -0.08 -8.93 2.76
C ILE A 7 -0.69 -7.52 2.87
N THR A 8 -0.64 -6.93 4.07
CA THR A 8 -1.08 -5.54 4.24
C THR A 8 -0.13 -4.59 3.52
N LEU A 9 -0.63 -3.40 3.14
CA LEU A 9 0.19 -2.33 2.56
C LEU A 9 1.37 -1.96 3.46
N LYS A 10 1.16 -1.99 4.78
CA LYS A 10 2.20 -1.76 5.79
C LYS A 10 3.29 -2.84 5.76
N ALA A 11 2.89 -4.11 5.67
CA ALA A 11 3.84 -5.22 5.57
C ALA A 11 4.66 -5.13 4.29
N ALA A 12 4.02 -4.82 3.14
CA ALA A 12 4.72 -4.60 1.88
C ALA A 12 5.80 -3.51 2.01
N ARG A 13 5.45 -2.36 2.60
CA ARG A 13 6.41 -1.26 2.83
C ARG A 13 7.58 -1.68 3.72
N ILE A 14 7.31 -2.36 4.84
CA ILE A 14 8.34 -2.78 5.79
C ILE A 14 9.28 -3.81 5.15
N ASN A 15 8.72 -4.77 4.41
CA ASN A 15 9.50 -5.78 3.69
C ASN A 15 10.39 -5.15 2.61
N ALA A 16 9.92 -4.07 1.97
CA ALA A 16 10.70 -3.27 1.03
C ALA A 16 11.70 -2.31 1.71
N GLY A 17 11.79 -2.30 3.04
CA GLY A 17 12.79 -1.53 3.79
C GLY A 17 12.49 -0.04 3.91
N PHE A 18 11.29 0.42 3.55
CA PHE A 18 10.94 1.84 3.58
C PHE A 18 10.32 2.25 4.92
N SER A 19 10.72 3.40 5.45
CA SER A 19 9.88 4.15 6.39
C SER A 19 8.69 4.80 5.67
N GLN A 20 7.65 5.21 6.42
CA GLN A 20 6.53 5.96 5.84
C GLN A 20 6.97 7.29 5.20
N ASN A 21 8.04 7.92 5.71
CA ASN A 21 8.57 9.16 5.16
C ASN A 21 9.27 8.91 3.81
N GLU A 22 10.08 7.86 3.73
CA GLU A 22 10.75 7.51 2.47
C GLU A 22 9.75 7.09 1.39
N ALA A 23 8.75 6.29 1.76
CA ALA A 23 7.66 5.95 0.84
C ALA A 23 6.91 7.19 0.34
N ALA A 24 6.63 8.16 1.22
CA ALA A 24 6.03 9.42 0.83
C ALA A 24 6.92 10.24 -0.13
N ASN A 25 8.24 10.26 0.12
CA ASN A 25 9.19 10.95 -0.75
C ASN A 25 9.27 10.31 -2.15
N GLU A 26 9.36 8.99 -2.23
CA GLU A 26 9.39 8.28 -3.52
C GLU A 26 8.09 8.43 -4.30
N LEU A 27 6.94 8.31 -3.62
CA LEU A 27 5.64 8.57 -4.26
C LEU A 27 5.48 10.03 -4.68
N SER A 28 6.09 10.97 -3.96
CA SER A 28 6.08 12.37 -4.39
C SER A 28 6.81 12.57 -5.72
N LYS A 29 7.96 11.90 -5.90
CA LYS A 29 8.71 11.88 -7.16
C LYS A 29 7.89 11.21 -8.27
N TYR A 30 7.24 10.10 -7.95
CA TYR A 30 6.42 9.34 -8.90
C TYR A 30 5.23 10.15 -9.44
N PHE A 31 4.49 10.84 -8.56
CA PHE A 31 3.30 11.60 -8.96
C PHE A 31 3.59 13.05 -9.38
N GLY A 32 4.81 13.54 -9.16
CA GLY A 32 5.15 14.95 -9.37
C GLY A 32 4.44 15.92 -8.42
N ILE A 33 3.89 15.43 -7.30
CA ILE A 33 3.18 16.22 -6.29
C ILE A 33 3.65 15.83 -4.89
N LYS A 34 3.53 16.75 -3.92
CA LYS A 34 3.90 16.44 -2.53
C LYS A 34 2.92 15.43 -1.91
N VAL A 35 3.43 14.26 -1.54
CA VAL A 35 2.75 13.25 -0.74
C VAL A 35 3.21 13.36 0.70
N SER A 36 2.28 13.42 1.65
CA SER A 36 2.62 13.46 3.07
C SER A 36 2.76 12.05 3.66
N ARG A 37 3.61 11.89 4.67
CA ARG A 37 3.68 10.67 5.49
C ARG A 37 2.32 10.27 6.07
N GLN A 38 1.50 11.24 6.46
CA GLN A 38 0.14 11.00 6.98
C GLN A 38 -0.75 10.32 5.94
N ARG A 39 -0.61 10.67 4.66
CA ARG A 39 -1.32 10.01 3.57
C ARG A 39 -0.90 8.54 3.41
N ILE A 40 0.38 8.22 3.58
CA ILE A 40 0.84 6.82 3.61
C ILE A 40 0.22 6.08 4.80
N SER A 41 0.28 6.69 6.00
CA SER A 41 -0.32 6.09 7.18
C SER A 41 -1.84 5.94 7.07
N PHE A 42 -2.52 6.80 6.33
CA PHE A 42 -3.95 6.72 6.09
C PHE A 42 -4.28 5.48 5.25
N TYR A 43 -3.63 5.31 4.09
CA TYR A 43 -3.84 4.13 3.25
C TYR A 43 -3.40 2.81 3.90
N GLU A 44 -2.43 2.85 4.81
CA GLU A 44 -2.08 1.66 5.61
C GLU A 44 -3.17 1.25 6.61
N LYS A 45 -3.97 2.21 7.09
CA LYS A 45 -5.09 1.96 8.03
C LYS A 45 -6.41 1.71 7.32
N HIS A 46 -6.58 2.31 6.15
CA HIS A 46 -7.77 2.29 5.31
C HIS A 46 -7.38 1.85 3.89
N PRO A 47 -6.90 0.61 3.70
CA PRO A 47 -6.44 0.11 2.41
C PRO A 47 -7.53 0.20 1.33
N GLU A 48 -8.80 0.03 1.70
CA GLU A 48 -10.00 0.16 0.86
C GLU A 48 -10.21 1.57 0.28
N GLU A 49 -9.65 2.58 0.92
CA GLU A 49 -9.72 3.97 0.46
C GLU A 49 -8.56 4.33 -0.50
N THR A 50 -7.71 3.36 -0.85
CA THR A 50 -6.59 3.58 -1.77
C THR A 50 -7.07 3.70 -3.22
N PRO A 51 -6.86 4.83 -3.91
CA PRO A 51 -7.24 4.96 -5.32
C PRO A 51 -6.48 3.95 -6.21
N ILE A 52 -7.09 3.54 -7.32
CA ILE A 52 -6.51 2.53 -8.22
C ILE A 52 -5.07 2.89 -8.63
N GLY A 53 -4.83 4.12 -9.10
CA GLY A 53 -3.49 4.57 -9.52
C GLY A 53 -2.46 4.64 -8.38
N TRP A 54 -2.90 4.71 -7.12
CA TRP A 54 -2.01 4.60 -5.97
C TRP A 54 -1.59 3.17 -5.70
N GLY A 55 -2.50 2.21 -5.86
CA GLY A 55 -2.15 0.79 -5.67
C GLY A 55 -1.05 0.32 -6.61
N ASP A 56 -1.01 0.82 -7.85
CA ASP A 56 0.04 0.47 -8.82
C ASP A 56 1.37 1.12 -8.45
N ALA A 57 1.32 2.38 -7.98
CA ALA A 57 2.49 3.08 -7.50
C ALA A 57 3.10 2.39 -6.26
N PHE A 58 2.26 1.92 -5.32
CA PHE A 58 2.71 1.15 -4.17
C PHE A 58 3.30 -0.20 -4.56
N ALA A 59 2.63 -0.95 -5.44
CA ALA A 59 3.11 -2.23 -5.94
C ALA A 59 4.49 -2.10 -6.60
N LYS A 60 4.66 -1.06 -7.43
CA LYS A 60 5.93 -0.75 -8.07
C LYS A 60 7.01 -0.36 -7.06
N LEU A 61 6.69 0.52 -6.11
CA LEU A 61 7.66 1.02 -5.13
C LEU A 61 8.13 -0.07 -4.17
N TYR A 62 7.23 -0.95 -3.73
CA TYR A 62 7.54 -2.00 -2.77
C TYR A 62 7.97 -3.31 -3.42
N GLU A 63 8.14 -3.32 -4.74
CA GLU A 63 8.52 -4.50 -5.54
C GLU A 63 7.64 -5.73 -5.24
N TRP A 64 6.34 -5.49 -5.08
CA TRP A 64 5.36 -6.51 -4.74
C TRP A 64 4.19 -6.50 -5.72
N PRO A 65 3.68 -7.66 -6.16
CA PRO A 65 2.53 -7.71 -7.07
C PRO A 65 1.32 -7.01 -6.44
N ARG A 66 0.62 -6.18 -7.22
CA ARG A 66 -0.59 -5.46 -6.78
C ARG A 66 -1.60 -6.41 -6.14
N ASP A 67 -1.87 -7.54 -6.77
CA ASP A 67 -2.85 -8.54 -6.29
C ASP A 67 -2.39 -9.28 -5.02
N GLY A 68 -1.09 -9.16 -4.68
CA GLY A 68 -0.51 -9.65 -3.44
C GLY A 68 -0.56 -8.65 -2.29
N ILE A 69 -1.00 -7.41 -2.53
CA ILE A 69 -1.23 -6.38 -1.50
C ILE A 69 -2.73 -6.27 -1.24
N ASN A 70 -3.13 -6.27 0.03
CA ASN A 70 -4.51 -6.06 0.41
C ASN A 70 -4.86 -4.56 0.34
N PHE A 71 -5.61 -4.19 -0.70
CA PHE A 71 -6.28 -2.89 -0.86
C PHE A 71 -7.78 -2.98 -0.58
N ALA A 72 -8.26 -4.09 -0.03
CA ALA A 72 -9.63 -4.27 0.42
C ALA A 72 -9.65 -4.24 1.95
N PRO A 73 -10.82 -4.00 2.58
CA PRO A 73 -10.94 -4.21 4.02
C PRO A 73 -10.56 -5.67 4.31
N GLU A 74 -9.87 -5.94 5.41
CA GLU A 74 -9.85 -7.33 5.92
C GLU A 74 -11.31 -7.75 6.05
N SER A 75 -11.72 -8.80 5.33
CA SER A 75 -13.08 -9.31 5.44
C SER A 75 -13.34 -9.58 6.93
N THR A 76 -14.17 -8.74 7.55
CA THR A 76 -14.89 -9.10 8.77
C THR A 76 -15.96 -10.10 8.37
N LEU A 77 -15.55 -11.29 7.94
CA LEU A 77 -16.42 -12.46 8.05
C LEU A 77 -16.49 -12.77 9.55
N SER A 78 -17.42 -12.10 10.23
CA SER A 78 -17.98 -12.59 11.48
C SER A 78 -18.74 -13.87 11.12
N TYR A 79 -18.13 -15.02 11.42
CA TYR A 79 -18.82 -16.32 11.44
C TYR A 79 -19.40 -16.55 12.84
#